data_AF-A0A067M352-F1
#
_entry.id   AF-A0A067M352-F1
#
_cell.length_a   1.000
_cell.length_b   1.000
_cell.length_c   1.000
_cell.angle_alpha   90.00
_cell.angle_beta   90.00
_cell.angle_gamma   90.00
#
_symmetry.space_group_name_H-M   'P 1'
#
loop_
_entity.id
_entity.type
_entity.pdbx_description
1 polymer ?
#
loop_
_entity_poly.entity_id
_entity_poly.type
_entity_poly.pdbx_seq_one_letter_code
_entity_poly.pdbx_strand_id
1 'polypeptide(L)'
;MSSDSRNSTSVQPAQYSGNFDLYSTQLPFLTKEYHVKGSTTPQYEALYNKILFYQARDDRSARASLPSPGSSSPGTFWCSQVADPMSDEPFDVTITSIQDQSPVSFTSAEKTHFAAPRVIPLGAGIAAQTNIIDGGCFVLSGKGSFKLVRVWANTTSTGAVQELFEGIFSLRVRFAPIYARKGWNTDVNFVIGFWAVRGLAKAEEAMISDEDAE
;
A
#
# COMPACT_ATOMS: atom_id res chain seq x y z
N MET A 1 17.60 45.71 16.61
CA MET A 1 17.07 44.52 17.30
C MET A 1 16.52 43.61 16.22
N SER A 2 17.16 42.46 16.04
CA SER A 2 16.94 41.52 14.94
C SER A 2 15.51 41.01 14.86
N SER A 3 15.02 40.92 13.64
CA SER A 3 13.83 40.18 13.23
C SER A 3 14.13 38.68 13.26
N ASP A 4 13.58 37.97 14.25
CA ASP A 4 13.51 36.50 14.23
C ASP A 4 12.39 36.05 13.29
N SER A 5 12.71 35.82 12.02
CA SER A 5 11.87 35.03 11.12
C SER A 5 12.01 33.56 11.49
N ARG A 6 11.11 33.06 12.33
CA ARG A 6 10.90 31.61 12.50
C ARG A 6 10.43 31.06 11.17
N ASN A 7 11.35 30.47 10.42
CA ASN A 7 11.07 29.70 9.23
C ASN A 7 10.22 28.49 9.66
N SER A 8 8.89 28.61 9.61
CA SER A 8 8.00 27.48 9.82
C SER A 8 8.11 26.57 8.61
N THR A 9 8.96 25.56 8.69
CA THR A 9 9.09 24.53 7.65
C THR A 9 7.78 23.73 7.60
N SER A 10 6.79 24.23 6.86
CA SER A 10 5.52 23.53 6.68
C SER A 10 5.76 22.30 5.82
N VAL A 11 5.53 21.10 6.37
CA VAL A 11 5.61 19.85 5.61
C VAL A 11 4.63 19.93 4.43
N GLN A 12 5.12 19.67 3.22
CA GLN A 12 4.32 19.72 2.00
C GLN A 12 3.09 18.79 2.08
N PRO A 13 1.99 19.10 1.37
CA PRO A 13 0.85 18.18 1.24
C PRO A 13 1.28 16.82 0.70
N ALA A 14 0.57 15.77 1.10
CA ALA A 14 0.83 14.42 0.63
C ALA A 14 0.46 14.27 -0.85
N GLN A 15 1.32 13.65 -1.65
CA GLN A 15 0.99 13.23 -3.01
C GLN A 15 0.50 11.78 -3.01
N TYR A 16 -0.70 11.49 -3.46
CA TYR A 16 -1.26 10.12 -3.44
C TYR A 16 -1.05 9.32 -4.73
N SER A 17 -0.18 9.80 -5.63
CA SER A 17 0.21 9.11 -6.86
C SER A 17 1.66 8.60 -6.84
N GLY A 18 2.00 7.73 -7.79
CA GLY A 18 3.31 7.10 -7.94
C GLY A 18 3.31 5.64 -7.52
N ASN A 19 4.51 5.07 -7.44
CA ASN A 19 4.72 3.69 -7.00
C ASN A 19 4.86 3.63 -5.48
N PHE A 20 4.30 2.58 -4.89
CA PHE A 20 4.36 2.30 -3.46
C PHE A 20 4.78 0.84 -3.25
N ASP A 21 5.69 0.64 -2.31
CA ASP A 21 5.95 -0.68 -1.72
C ASP A 21 5.15 -0.80 -0.42
N LEU A 22 4.42 -1.90 -0.28
CA LEU A 22 3.45 -2.12 0.79
C LEU A 22 3.93 -3.25 1.70
N TYR A 23 3.71 -3.08 3.00
CA TYR A 23 4.13 -4.00 4.06
C TYR A 23 2.93 -4.34 4.93
N SER A 24 2.61 -5.62 5.02
CA SER A 24 1.46 -6.08 5.81
C SER A 24 1.63 -5.69 7.29
N THR A 25 0.57 -5.16 7.87
CA THR A 25 0.49 -4.84 9.31
C THR A 25 0.56 -6.08 10.20
N GLN A 26 0.44 -7.27 9.61
CA GLN A 26 0.54 -8.56 10.28
C GLN A 26 2.00 -9.04 10.44
N LEU A 27 2.99 -8.34 9.85
CA LEU A 27 4.40 -8.70 9.95
C LEU A 27 4.94 -8.41 11.36
N PRO A 28 5.22 -9.43 12.20
CA PRO A 28 5.49 -9.21 13.62
C PRO A 28 6.73 -8.35 13.88
N PHE A 29 7.72 -8.39 12.98
CA PHE A 29 8.94 -7.60 13.11
C PHE A 29 8.72 -6.10 12.82
N LEU A 30 7.67 -5.72 12.09
CA LEU A 30 7.28 -4.32 11.89
C LEU A 30 6.32 -3.85 12.99
N THR A 31 5.35 -4.69 13.37
CA THR A 31 4.40 -4.37 14.44
C THR A 31 5.10 -4.10 15.77
N LYS A 32 6.22 -4.80 16.04
CA LYS A 32 7.06 -4.54 17.22
C LYS A 32 7.72 -3.16 17.23
N GLU A 33 8.10 -2.64 16.06
CA GLU A 33 8.65 -1.28 15.96
C GLU A 33 7.54 -0.24 16.09
N TYR A 34 6.38 -0.50 15.48
CA TYR A 34 5.22 0.39 15.52
C TYR A 34 4.70 0.62 16.95
N HIS A 35 4.66 -0.42 17.78
CA HIS A 35 4.26 -0.34 19.19
C HIS A 35 5.31 -0.92 20.14
N VAL A 36 5.99 -0.02 20.85
CA VAL A 36 6.79 -0.41 22.02
C VAL A 36 5.85 -0.83 23.15
N LYS A 37 6.17 -1.93 23.82
CA LYS A 37 5.39 -2.46 24.95
C LYS A 37 5.16 -1.38 26.01
N GLY A 38 3.89 -1.10 26.30
CA GLY A 38 3.48 -0.09 27.28
C GLY A 38 3.22 1.31 26.72
N SER A 39 3.47 1.55 25.42
CA SER A 39 3.14 2.81 24.76
C SER A 39 1.85 2.71 23.96
N THR A 40 0.99 3.72 24.08
CA THR A 40 -0.20 3.91 23.23
C THR A 40 0.09 4.73 21.97
N THR A 41 1.28 5.33 21.88
CA THR A 41 1.64 6.23 20.78
C THR A 41 2.40 5.46 19.70
N PRO A 42 1.91 5.49 18.44
CA PRO A 42 2.63 4.91 17.30
C PRO A 42 4.05 5.46 17.16
N GLN A 43 5.03 4.58 16.94
CA GLN A 43 6.42 4.95 16.68
C GLN A 43 6.69 4.96 15.16
N TYR A 44 6.07 5.91 14.45
CA TYR A 44 6.09 5.93 12.98
C TYR A 44 7.49 6.07 12.38
N GLU A 45 8.38 6.85 12.99
CA GLU A 45 9.75 7.03 12.49
C GLU A 45 10.58 5.74 12.60
N ALA A 46 10.48 5.03 13.74
CA ALA A 46 11.14 3.74 13.92
C ALA A 46 10.63 2.70 12.92
N LEU A 47 9.31 2.62 12.74
CA LEU A 47 8.67 1.76 11.75
C LEU A 47 9.13 2.12 10.32
N TYR A 48 9.14 3.39 9.95
CA TYR A 48 9.59 3.86 8.63
C TYR A 48 11.02 3.42 8.34
N ASN A 49 11.95 3.67 9.27
CA ASN A 49 13.34 3.24 9.13
C ASN A 49 13.48 1.72 8.99
N LYS A 50 12.67 0.96 9.74
CA LYS A 50 12.65 -0.51 9.61
C LYS A 50 12.12 -0.94 8.24
N ILE A 51 11.08 -0.30 7.73
CA ILE A 51 10.53 -0.58 6.40
C ILE A 51 11.59 -0.34 5.32
N LEU A 52 12.33 0.78 5.38
CA LEU A 52 13.38 1.07 4.40
C LEU A 52 14.47 -0.01 4.35
N PHE A 53 14.82 -0.60 5.49
CA PHE A 53 15.76 -1.72 5.55
C PHE A 53 15.29 -2.95 4.77
N TYR A 54 14.00 -3.28 4.81
CA TYR A 54 13.43 -4.39 4.04
C TYR A 54 13.17 -4.01 2.58
N GLN A 55 12.83 -2.74 2.32
CA GLN A 55 12.66 -2.23 0.96
C GLN A 55 13.92 -2.37 0.13
N ALA A 56 15.08 -2.07 0.72
CA ALA A 56 16.38 -2.23 0.07
C ALA A 56 16.72 -3.70 -0.30
N ARG A 57 15.96 -4.68 0.22
CA ARG A 57 16.13 -6.12 -0.03
C ARG A 57 15.05 -6.68 -0.96
N ASP A 58 14.22 -5.82 -1.55
CA ASP A 58 13.06 -6.21 -2.35
C ASP A 58 12.00 -7.01 -1.55
N ASP A 59 12.05 -6.97 -0.21
CA ASP A 59 11.24 -7.81 0.70
C ASP A 59 9.95 -7.08 1.15
N ARG A 60 9.09 -6.80 0.17
CA ARG A 60 7.78 -6.17 0.37
C ARG A 60 6.66 -7.20 0.33
N SER A 61 5.52 -6.89 0.96
CA SER A 61 4.32 -7.74 0.90
C SER A 61 3.50 -7.55 -0.39
N ALA A 62 3.48 -6.32 -0.91
CA ALA A 62 2.72 -5.96 -2.10
C ALA A 62 3.30 -4.72 -2.78
N ARG A 63 2.83 -4.42 -3.99
CA ARG A 63 3.07 -3.16 -4.71
C ARG A 63 1.77 -2.53 -5.15
N ALA A 64 1.74 -1.21 -5.17
CA ALA A 64 0.69 -0.45 -5.85
C ALA A 64 1.31 0.65 -6.72
N SER A 65 0.76 0.85 -7.92
CA SER A 65 1.04 2.02 -8.74
C SER A 65 -0.24 2.83 -8.89
N LEU A 66 -0.20 4.10 -8.48
CA LEU A 66 -1.38 4.95 -8.42
C LEU A 66 -1.20 6.15 -9.37
N PRO A 67 -2.12 6.37 -10.32
CA PRO A 67 -2.17 7.64 -11.04
C PRO A 67 -2.65 8.76 -10.11
N SER A 68 -2.56 10.00 -10.59
CA SER A 68 -3.12 11.15 -9.86
C SER A 68 -4.61 10.95 -9.57
N PRO A 69 -5.09 11.29 -8.37
CA PRO A 69 -6.51 11.29 -8.06
C PRO A 69 -7.32 12.06 -9.10
N GLY A 70 -8.50 11.55 -9.45
CA GLY A 70 -9.33 12.10 -10.53
C GLY A 70 -8.90 11.72 -11.96
N SER A 71 -7.75 11.05 -12.14
CA SER A 71 -7.36 10.49 -13.43
C SER A 71 -8.30 9.37 -13.88
N SER A 72 -8.50 9.25 -15.19
CA SER A 72 -9.20 8.12 -15.82
C SER A 72 -8.31 6.88 -15.99
N SER A 73 -7.00 7.02 -15.87
CA SER A 73 -6.08 5.88 -15.93
C SER A 73 -6.29 4.98 -14.72
N PRO A 74 -6.27 3.65 -14.88
CA PRO A 74 -6.27 2.74 -13.74
C PRO A 74 -4.88 2.71 -13.09
N GLY A 75 -4.86 2.56 -11.77
CA GLY A 75 -3.70 2.08 -11.04
C GLY A 75 -3.60 0.55 -11.06
N THR A 76 -2.50 0.02 -10.55
CA THR A 76 -2.24 -1.42 -10.44
C THR A 76 -1.97 -1.81 -9.00
N PHE A 77 -2.31 -3.06 -8.66
CA PHE A 77 -1.98 -3.67 -7.38
C PHE A 77 -1.46 -5.07 -7.62
N TRP A 78 -0.37 -5.44 -6.94
CA TRP A 78 0.21 -6.76 -7.01
C TRP A 78 0.51 -7.29 -5.60
N CYS A 79 0.11 -8.53 -5.33
CA CYS A 79 0.44 -9.28 -4.11
C CYS A 79 0.37 -10.78 -4.41
N SER A 80 1.43 -11.53 -4.10
CA SER A 80 1.47 -12.98 -4.35
C SER A 80 0.43 -13.78 -3.56
N GLN A 81 -0.09 -13.24 -2.45
CA GLN A 81 -1.14 -13.88 -1.65
C GLN A 81 -2.56 -13.63 -2.19
N VAL A 82 -2.72 -12.72 -3.14
CA VAL A 82 -3.99 -12.43 -3.80
C VAL A 82 -3.98 -13.19 -5.12
N ALA A 83 -4.21 -14.50 -5.03
CA ALA A 83 -4.03 -15.45 -6.12
C ALA A 83 -5.22 -16.40 -6.24
N ASP A 84 -5.34 -17.02 -7.42
CA ASP A 84 -6.31 -18.06 -7.67
C ASP A 84 -5.98 -19.33 -6.88
N PRO A 85 -6.91 -19.87 -6.07
CA PRO A 85 -6.61 -21.02 -5.21
C PRO A 85 -6.41 -22.33 -5.98
N MET A 86 -6.74 -22.39 -7.28
CA MET A 86 -6.57 -23.58 -8.10
C MET A 86 -5.28 -23.57 -8.92
N SER A 87 -4.87 -22.41 -9.45
CA SER A 87 -3.64 -22.28 -10.26
C SER A 87 -2.45 -21.69 -9.49
N ASP A 88 -2.68 -21.14 -8.30
CA ASP A 88 -1.71 -20.34 -7.53
C ASP A 88 -1.17 -19.10 -8.28
N GLU A 89 -1.85 -18.69 -9.36
CA GLU A 89 -1.49 -17.51 -10.15
C GLU A 89 -2.05 -16.23 -9.50
N PRO A 90 -1.23 -15.18 -9.27
CA PRO A 90 -1.72 -13.90 -8.76
C PRO A 90 -2.75 -13.26 -9.69
N PHE A 91 -3.77 -12.64 -9.10
CA PHE A 91 -4.74 -11.87 -9.88
C PHE A 91 -4.15 -10.56 -10.39
N ASP A 92 -4.47 -10.21 -11.63
CA ASP A 92 -4.24 -8.87 -12.18
C ASP A 92 -5.29 -7.90 -11.62
N VAL A 93 -4.90 -7.13 -10.60
CA VAL A 93 -5.78 -6.20 -9.90
C VAL A 93 -5.54 -4.76 -10.36
N THR A 94 -6.61 -4.09 -10.77
CA THR A 94 -6.63 -2.65 -11.03
C THR A 94 -7.22 -1.88 -9.87
N ILE A 95 -6.74 -0.64 -9.72
CA ILE A 95 -7.28 0.35 -8.81
C ILE A 95 -7.92 1.46 -9.65
N THR A 96 -9.24 1.61 -9.58
CA THR A 96 -10.00 2.58 -10.38
C THR A 96 -10.76 3.56 -9.49
N SER A 97 -11.31 4.62 -10.09
CA SER A 97 -12.12 5.61 -9.35
C SER A 97 -11.39 6.19 -8.14
N ILE A 98 -10.10 6.48 -8.30
CA ILE A 98 -9.26 7.06 -7.25
C ILE A 98 -9.69 8.50 -7.02
N GLN A 99 -10.16 8.79 -5.81
CA GLN A 99 -10.65 10.11 -5.43
C GLN A 99 -9.98 10.56 -4.14
N ASP A 100 -9.67 11.85 -4.06
CA ASP A 100 -9.31 12.47 -2.79
C ASP A 100 -10.49 12.41 -1.82
N GLN A 101 -10.20 12.08 -0.57
CA GLN A 101 -11.17 12.00 0.49
C GLN A 101 -10.60 12.63 1.77
N SER A 102 -11.35 13.56 2.37
CA SER A 102 -10.95 14.22 3.62
C SER A 102 -12.16 14.38 4.55
N PRO A 103 -12.20 13.67 5.70
CA PRO A 103 -11.28 12.61 6.11
C PRO A 103 -11.58 11.28 5.37
N VAL A 104 -10.56 10.45 5.14
CA VAL A 104 -10.77 9.05 4.79
C VAL A 104 -11.47 8.33 5.95
N SER A 105 -12.48 7.53 5.63
CA SER A 105 -13.23 6.75 6.62
C SER A 105 -13.01 5.26 6.45
N PHE A 106 -12.89 4.57 7.57
CA PHE A 106 -12.74 3.12 7.65
C PHE A 106 -13.92 2.50 8.38
N THR A 107 -14.43 1.37 7.88
CA THR A 107 -15.50 0.61 8.53
C THR A 107 -14.95 -0.14 9.74
N SER A 108 -15.83 -0.54 10.69
CA SER A 108 -15.40 -1.32 11.86
C SER A 108 -14.69 -2.63 11.49
N ALA A 109 -15.08 -3.27 10.38
CA ALA A 109 -14.42 -4.48 9.89
C ALA A 109 -13.01 -4.17 9.35
N GLU A 110 -12.87 -3.13 8.53
CA GLU A 110 -11.58 -2.70 7.99
C GLU A 110 -10.57 -2.38 9.11
N LYS A 111 -11.04 -1.70 10.17
CA LYS A 111 -10.21 -1.32 11.33
C LYS A 111 -9.52 -2.51 12.00
N THR A 112 -10.11 -3.70 11.95
CA THR A 112 -9.51 -4.91 12.56
C THR A 112 -8.23 -5.38 11.86
N HIS A 113 -7.98 -4.90 10.63
CA HIS A 113 -6.78 -5.22 9.87
C HIS A 113 -5.64 -4.23 10.07
N PHE A 114 -5.82 -3.20 10.90
CA PHE A 114 -4.74 -2.26 11.25
C PHE A 114 -3.95 -2.80 12.44
N ALA A 115 -2.67 -2.42 12.52
CA ALA A 115 -1.83 -2.79 13.67
C ALA A 115 -2.37 -2.22 14.99
N ALA A 116 -3.04 -1.07 14.95
CA ALA A 116 -3.76 -0.50 16.08
C ALA A 116 -5.20 -0.09 15.71
N PRO A 117 -6.19 -1.00 15.86
CA PRO A 117 -7.59 -0.73 15.52
C PRO A 117 -8.24 0.43 16.30
N ARG A 118 -7.60 0.94 17.36
CA ARG A 118 -8.07 2.07 18.18
C ARG A 118 -7.41 3.40 17.83
N VAL A 119 -6.29 3.36 17.11
CA VAL A 119 -5.51 4.55 16.71
C VAL A 119 -5.47 4.54 15.19
N ILE A 120 -6.61 4.89 14.58
CA ILE A 120 -6.73 4.91 13.13
C ILE A 120 -6.43 6.32 12.65
N PRO A 121 -5.59 6.47 11.63
CA PRO A 121 -5.32 7.78 11.05
C PRO A 121 -6.61 8.41 10.53
N LEU A 122 -6.92 9.59 11.05
CA LEU A 122 -7.95 10.47 10.54
C LEU A 122 -7.24 11.59 9.78
N GLY A 123 -7.45 11.68 8.48
CA GLY A 123 -6.78 12.67 7.66
C GLY A 123 -7.24 12.65 6.22
N ALA A 124 -6.79 13.65 5.46
CA ALA A 124 -6.90 13.65 4.02
C ALA A 124 -6.13 12.47 3.43
N GLY A 125 -6.72 11.80 2.45
CA GLY A 125 -6.17 10.62 1.79
C GLY A 125 -6.93 10.34 0.51
N ILE A 126 -6.88 9.09 0.06
CA ILE A 126 -7.65 8.63 -1.10
C ILE A 126 -8.50 7.43 -0.77
N ALA A 127 -9.59 7.29 -1.52
CA ALA A 127 -10.35 6.06 -1.63
C ALA A 127 -10.55 5.70 -3.10
N ALA A 128 -10.55 4.41 -3.38
CA ALA A 128 -10.63 3.85 -4.72
C ALA A 128 -11.32 2.48 -4.71
N GLN A 129 -11.67 2.00 -5.89
CA GLN A 129 -12.22 0.66 -6.12
C GLN A 129 -11.12 -0.27 -6.62
N THR A 130 -11.17 -1.54 -6.22
CA THR A 130 -10.29 -2.59 -6.78
C THR A 130 -11.12 -3.52 -7.64
N ASN A 131 -10.56 -3.95 -8.77
CA ASN A 131 -11.21 -4.86 -9.70
C ASN A 131 -10.20 -5.85 -10.28
N ILE A 132 -10.64 -7.07 -10.62
CA ILE A 132 -9.85 -7.99 -11.44
C ILE A 132 -10.02 -7.60 -12.92
N ILE A 133 -8.91 -7.48 -13.67
CA ILE A 133 -8.93 -7.18 -15.11
C ILE A 133 -9.40 -8.40 -15.90
N ASP A 134 -8.70 -9.51 -15.71
CA ASP A 134 -8.97 -10.80 -16.31
C ASP A 134 -8.73 -11.85 -15.21
N GLY A 135 -9.81 -12.47 -14.75
CA GLY A 135 -9.71 -13.51 -13.74
C GLY A 135 -9.48 -14.89 -14.34
N GLY A 136 -9.29 -14.97 -15.66
CA GLY A 136 -9.22 -16.21 -16.39
C GLY A 136 -10.56 -16.95 -16.44
N CYS A 137 -10.51 -18.19 -16.92
CA CYS A 137 -11.67 -19.06 -16.92
C CYS A 137 -12.14 -19.30 -15.48
N PHE A 138 -13.45 -19.16 -15.25
CA PHE A 138 -14.13 -19.50 -13.99
C PHE A 138 -14.04 -18.48 -12.85
N VAL A 139 -13.37 -17.33 -13.00
CA VAL A 139 -13.63 -16.18 -12.12
C VAL A 139 -14.85 -15.42 -12.63
N LEU A 140 -15.86 -15.27 -11.78
CA LEU A 140 -17.13 -14.61 -12.12
C LEU A 140 -17.08 -13.11 -11.86
N SER A 141 -16.40 -12.68 -10.79
CA SER A 141 -16.17 -11.27 -10.49
C SER A 141 -15.08 -11.09 -9.44
N GLY A 142 -14.44 -9.92 -9.47
CA GLY A 142 -13.51 -9.48 -8.44
C GLY A 142 -13.73 -8.00 -8.18
N LYS A 143 -14.18 -7.64 -6.97
CA LYS A 143 -14.46 -6.24 -6.59
C LYS A 143 -14.07 -5.97 -5.15
N GLY A 144 -13.58 -4.76 -4.88
CA GLY A 144 -13.29 -4.31 -3.53
C GLY A 144 -12.92 -2.84 -3.47
N SER A 145 -12.02 -2.51 -2.56
CA SER A 145 -11.65 -1.13 -2.26
C SER A 145 -10.19 -1.00 -1.87
N PHE A 146 -9.63 0.16 -2.16
CA PHE A 146 -8.30 0.57 -1.74
C PHE A 146 -8.40 1.93 -1.08
N LYS A 147 -7.81 2.09 0.11
CA LYS A 147 -7.77 3.36 0.84
C LYS A 147 -6.36 3.61 1.37
N LEU A 148 -5.94 4.86 1.34
CA LEU A 148 -4.59 5.25 1.73
C LEU A 148 -4.60 6.63 2.40
N VAL A 149 -3.90 6.76 3.53
CA VAL A 149 -3.73 8.01 4.28
C VAL A 149 -2.27 8.18 4.67
N ARG A 150 -1.74 9.41 4.58
CA ARG A 150 -0.42 9.73 5.16
C ARG A 150 -0.54 9.82 6.68
N VAL A 151 0.26 9.02 7.39
CA VAL A 151 0.22 8.94 8.86
C VAL A 151 1.40 9.60 9.55
N TRP A 152 2.50 9.76 8.81
CA TRP A 152 3.70 10.43 9.29
C TRP A 152 4.46 11.03 8.12
N ALA A 153 5.12 12.15 8.39
CA ALA A 153 6.02 12.78 7.44
C ALA A 153 7.12 13.53 8.18
N ASN A 154 8.31 13.54 7.60
CA ASN A 154 9.44 14.32 8.07
C ASN A 154 10.17 14.95 6.87
N THR A 155 10.81 16.09 7.09
CA THR A 155 11.64 16.73 6.07
C THR A 155 13.09 16.58 6.48
N THR A 156 13.90 15.97 5.63
CA THR A 156 15.34 15.79 5.87
C THR A 156 16.05 17.14 5.83
N SER A 157 17.31 17.16 6.30
CA SER A 157 18.18 18.34 6.16
C SER A 157 18.43 18.76 4.71
N THR A 158 18.25 17.84 3.76
CA THR A 158 18.34 18.10 2.30
C THR A 158 17.03 18.61 1.69
N GLY A 159 15.96 18.74 2.48
CA GLY A 159 14.64 19.15 2.01
C GLY A 159 13.80 18.03 1.38
N ALA A 160 14.31 16.79 1.34
CA ALA A 160 13.53 15.65 0.87
C ALA A 160 12.45 15.29 1.91
N VAL A 161 11.27 14.90 1.44
CA VAL A 161 10.17 14.48 2.32
C VAL A 161 10.20 12.96 2.48
N GLN A 162 10.31 12.51 3.72
CA GLN A 162 10.07 11.13 4.12
C GLN A 162 8.61 11.02 4.53
N GLU A 163 7.92 10.01 4.02
CA GLU A 163 6.49 9.85 4.27
C GLU A 163 6.18 8.38 4.53
N LEU A 164 5.34 8.15 5.54
CA LEU A 164 4.75 6.87 5.81
C LEU A 164 3.24 6.97 5.61
N PHE A 165 2.70 5.99 4.92
CA PHE A 165 1.28 5.86 4.67
C PHE A 165 0.75 4.61 5.36
N GLU A 166 -0.54 4.61 5.66
CA GLU A 166 -1.26 3.47 6.18
C GLU A 166 -2.57 3.35 5.43
N GLY A 167 -2.98 2.12 5.15
CA GLY A 167 -4.10 1.88 4.25
C GLY A 167 -4.66 0.48 4.36
N ILE A 168 -5.70 0.26 3.57
CA ILE A 168 -6.32 -1.06 3.43
C ILE A 168 -6.59 -1.35 1.97
N PHE A 169 -6.32 -2.61 1.61
CA PHE A 169 -6.73 -3.22 0.37
C PHE A 169 -7.77 -4.28 0.69
N SER A 170 -8.80 -4.36 -0.14
CA SER A 170 -9.79 -5.44 -0.11
C SER A 170 -10.11 -5.88 -1.53
N LEU A 171 -10.36 -7.17 -1.71
CA LEU A 171 -10.84 -7.75 -2.96
C LEU A 171 -11.66 -8.99 -2.64
N ARG A 172 -12.94 -8.96 -3.00
CA ARG A 172 -13.82 -10.13 -2.95
C ARG A 172 -13.90 -10.74 -4.34
N VAL A 173 -13.49 -12.01 -4.45
CA VAL A 173 -13.46 -12.78 -5.69
C VAL A 173 -14.52 -13.87 -5.61
N ARG A 174 -15.34 -13.96 -6.67
CA ARG A 174 -16.33 -15.01 -6.83
C ARG A 174 -15.91 -15.94 -7.95
N PHE A 175 -15.97 -17.24 -7.67
CA PHE A 175 -15.58 -18.29 -8.59
C PHE A 175 -16.81 -19.08 -9.07
N ALA A 176 -16.68 -19.71 -10.23
CA ALA A 176 -17.70 -20.58 -10.78
C ALA A 176 -17.87 -21.85 -9.92
N PRO A 177 -19.02 -22.55 -10.01
CA PRO A 177 -19.30 -23.75 -9.21
C PRO A 177 -18.27 -24.89 -9.33
N ILE A 178 -17.41 -24.87 -10.35
CA ILE A 178 -16.32 -25.85 -10.49
C ILE A 178 -15.32 -25.79 -9.32
N TYR A 179 -15.14 -24.63 -8.68
CA TYR A 179 -14.28 -24.50 -7.49
C TYR A 179 -14.83 -25.33 -6.33
N ALA A 180 -16.14 -25.21 -6.05
CA ALA A 180 -16.80 -26.03 -5.04
C ALA A 180 -16.69 -27.52 -5.34
N ARG A 181 -16.82 -27.93 -6.61
CA ARG A 181 -16.66 -29.34 -7.02
C ARG A 181 -15.25 -29.88 -6.77
N LYS A 182 -14.25 -29.00 -6.73
CA LYS A 182 -12.85 -29.33 -6.39
C LYS A 182 -12.50 -29.08 -4.91
N GLY A 183 -13.49 -28.76 -4.07
CA GLY A 183 -13.28 -28.55 -2.63
C GLY A 183 -12.87 -27.12 -2.23
N TRP A 184 -12.89 -26.17 -3.17
CA TRP A 184 -12.56 -24.77 -2.91
C TRP A 184 -13.79 -23.93 -2.59
N ASN A 185 -13.58 -22.81 -1.88
CA ASN A 185 -14.62 -21.81 -1.68
C ASN A 185 -14.95 -21.12 -3.01
N THR A 186 -16.24 -20.85 -3.25
CA THR A 186 -16.70 -20.09 -4.42
C THR A 186 -16.69 -18.57 -4.20
N ASP A 187 -16.33 -18.14 -2.99
CA ASP A 187 -16.28 -16.75 -2.59
C ASP A 187 -15.12 -16.59 -1.60
N VAL A 188 -14.14 -15.78 -1.98
CA VAL A 188 -12.95 -15.50 -1.17
C VAL A 188 -12.81 -14.00 -1.01
N ASN A 189 -12.53 -13.56 0.22
CA ASN A 189 -12.33 -12.15 0.53
C ASN A 189 -10.89 -11.94 0.99
N PHE A 190 -10.11 -11.27 0.17
CA PHE A 190 -8.77 -10.81 0.51
C PHE A 190 -8.87 -9.45 1.19
N VAL A 191 -8.31 -9.31 2.39
CA VAL A 191 -8.24 -8.02 3.08
C VAL A 191 -6.87 -7.86 3.71
N ILE A 192 -6.17 -6.79 3.34
CA ILE A 192 -4.80 -6.53 3.77
C ILE A 192 -4.75 -5.10 4.31
N GLY A 193 -4.53 -4.95 5.61
CA GLY A 193 -4.09 -3.68 6.19
C GLY A 193 -2.58 -3.56 6.03
N PHE A 194 -2.10 -2.40 5.57
CA PHE A 194 -0.70 -2.23 5.22
C PHE A 194 -0.16 -0.87 5.64
N TRP A 195 1.15 -0.82 5.84
CA TRP A 195 1.93 0.40 5.75
C TRP A 195 2.53 0.51 4.35
N ALA A 196 2.71 1.74 3.86
CA ALA A 196 3.30 1.97 2.56
C ALA A 196 4.34 3.09 2.60
N VAL A 197 5.37 2.93 1.77
CA VAL A 197 6.40 3.92 1.48
C VAL A 197 6.49 4.10 -0.03
N ARG A 198 7.11 5.20 -0.48
CA ARG A 198 7.39 5.40 -1.91
C ARG A 198 8.25 4.26 -2.43
N GLY A 199 7.86 3.68 -3.55
CA GLY A 199 8.65 2.66 -4.22
C GLY A 199 9.99 3.24 -4.68
N LEU A 200 11.07 2.46 -4.52
CA LEU A 200 12.36 2.83 -5.09
C LEU A 200 12.21 2.88 -6.61
N ALA A 201 12.75 3.94 -7.24
CA ALA A 201 12.99 3.88 -8.67
C ALA A 201 13.88 2.65 -8.91
N LYS A 202 13.48 1.73 -9.78
CA LYS A 202 14.43 0.72 -10.25
C LYS A 202 15.59 1.53 -10.85
N ALA A 203 16.78 1.41 -10.26
CA ALA A 203 17.98 1.76 -10.97
C ALA A 203 17.97 0.84 -12.20
N GLU A 204 17.61 1.40 -13.34
CA GLU A 204 17.76 0.74 -14.62
C GLU A 204 19.23 0.33 -14.68
N GLU A 205 19.49 -0.98 -14.79
CA GLU A 205 20.83 -1.53 -14.90
C GLU A 205 21.48 -0.93 -16.14
N ALA A 206 22.21 0.17 -15.95
CA ALA A 206 23.27 0.58 -16.86
C ALA A 206 24.44 -0.41 -16.72
N MET A 207 24.20 -1.69 -17.00
CA MET A 207 25.24 -2.59 -17.48
C MET A 207 25.27 -2.43 -18.99
N ILE A 208 25.96 -1.36 -19.39
CA ILE A 208 26.50 -1.19 -20.73
C ILE A 208 27.27 -2.46 -21.05
N SER A 209 26.79 -3.18 -22.05
CA SER A 209 27.52 -4.22 -22.76
C SER A 209 28.68 -3.57 -23.51
N ASP A 210 29.79 -3.35 -22.82
CA ASP A 210 31.10 -3.08 -23.43
C ASP A 210 31.89 -4.41 -23.44
N GLU A 211 31.50 -5.33 -24.33
CA GLU A 211 32.37 -6.42 -24.77
C GLU A 211 31.91 -6.84 -26.16
N ASP A 212 32.32 -6.06 -27.16
CA ASP A 212 32.48 -6.48 -28.56
C ASP A 212 33.21 -5.35 -29.31
N ALA A 213 34.49 -5.16 -28.95
CA ALA A 213 35.45 -4.42 -29.76
C ALA A 213 36.84 -5.03 -29.57
N GLU A 214 37.06 -6.20 -30.19
CA GLU A 214 38.34 -6.56 -30.80
C GLU A 214 38.14 -7.55 -31.95
#